data_AF-A0A6L8T584-F1
#
_entry.id   AF-A0A6L8T584-F1
#
_cell.length_a   1.000
_cell.length_b   1.000
_cell.length_c   1.000
_cell.angle_alpha   90.00
_cell.angle_beta   90.00
_cell.angle_gamma   90.00
#
_symmetry.space_group_name_H-M   'P 1'
#
loop_
_entity.id
_entity.type
_entity.pdbx_description
1 polymer ?
#
loop_
_entity_poly.entity_id
_entity_poly.type
_entity_poly.pdbx_seq_one_letter_code
_entity_poly.pdbx_strand_id
1 'polypeptide(L)' 'MTIKEMRLLLQVSRTEFSRQYHIPLRTLEDWESGKRNPPNYVLELLERVVKEDAERS' A
#
# COMPACT_ATOMS: atom_id res chain seq x y z
N MET A 1 2.03 9.58 -1.81
CA MET A 1 2.01 8.58 -2.91
C MET A 1 0.64 7.93 -3.01
N THR A 2 0.25 7.42 -4.18
CA THR A 2 -0.90 6.50 -4.30
C THR A 2 -0.49 5.09 -3.88
N ILE A 3 -1.46 4.27 -3.45
CA ILE A 3 -1.19 2.88 -3.04
C ILE A 3 -0.65 2.03 -4.19
N LYS A 4 -1.08 2.33 -5.42
CA LYS A 4 -0.54 1.68 -6.62
C LYS A 4 0.95 1.98 -6.82
N GLU A 5 1.38 3.22 -6.59
CA GLU A 5 2.79 3.61 -6.67
C GLU A 5 3.62 2.94 -5.56
N MET A 6 3.10 2.91 -4.33
CA MET A 6 3.74 2.23 -3.21
C MET A 6 3.99 0.74 -3.51
N ARG A 7 2.98 0.07 -4.08
CA ARG A 7 3.10 -1.34 -4.49
C ARG A 7 4.12 -1.54 -5.61
N LEU A 8 4.16 -0.62 -6.58
CA LEU A 8 5.13 -0.67 -7.68
C LEU A 8 6.57 -0.45 -7.19
N LEU A 9 6.78 0.39 -6.17
CA LEU A 9 8.10 0.60 -5.57
C LEU A 9 8.66 -0.66 -4.95
N LEU A 10 7.83 -1.39 -4.20
CA LEU A 10 8.22 -2.66 -3.57
C LEU A 10 8.28 -3.83 -4.55
N GLN A 11 7.82 -3.64 -5.81
CA GLN A 11 7.66 -4.69 -6.82
C GLN A 11 6.85 -5.91 -6.33
N VAL A 12 5.96 -5.70 -5.35
CA VAL A 12 5.17 -6.77 -4.74
C VAL A 12 3.80 -6.96 -5.40
N SER A 13 3.27 -8.18 -5.28
CA SER A 13 1.90 -8.48 -5.66
C SER A 13 0.91 -7.82 -4.67
N ARG A 14 -0.34 -7.58 -5.10
CA ARG A 14 -1.40 -7.07 -4.19
C ARG A 14 -1.61 -7.99 -2.99
N THR A 15 -1.45 -9.30 -3.20
CA THR A 15 -1.61 -10.33 -2.18
C THR A 15 -0.48 -10.29 -1.16
N GLU A 16 0.76 -10.07 -1.60
CA GLU A 16 1.91 -9.88 -0.71
C GLU A 16 1.70 -8.63 0.15
N PHE A 17 1.35 -7.51 -0.50
CA PHE A 17 1.10 -6.24 0.20
C PHE A 17 -0.04 -6.37 1.22
N SER A 18 -1.12 -7.05 0.84
CA SER A 18 -2.23 -7.35 1.75
C SER A 18 -1.77 -8.15 2.98
N ARG A 19 -0.92 -9.16 2.79
CA ARG A 19 -0.37 -9.98 3.89
C ARG A 19 0.60 -9.20 4.77
N GLN A 20 1.52 -8.46 4.17
CA GLN A 20 2.58 -7.73 4.86
C GLN A 20 2.01 -6.63 5.75
N TYR A 21 1.04 -5.88 5.23
CA TYR A 21 0.42 -4.76 5.95
C TYR A 21 -0.86 -5.17 6.70
N HIS A 22 -1.26 -6.44 6.62
CA HIS A 22 -2.52 -6.96 7.19
C HIS A 22 -3.77 -6.18 6.70
N ILE A 23 -3.72 -5.68 5.47
CA ILE A 23 -4.81 -4.91 4.87
C ILE A 23 -5.60 -5.85 3.96
N PRO A 24 -6.94 -5.92 4.07
CA PRO A 24 -7.74 -6.76 3.19
C PRO A 24 -7.53 -6.39 1.71
N LEU A 25 -7.34 -7.41 0.85
CA LEU A 25 -7.13 -7.22 -0.59
C LEU A 25 -8.21 -6.36 -1.24
N ARG A 26 -9.47 -6.53 -0.80
CA ARG A 26 -10.62 -5.77 -1.28
C ARG A 26 -10.53 -4.28 -0.94
N THR A 27 -9.97 -3.95 0.22
CA THR A 27 -9.72 -2.55 0.62
C THR A 27 -8.63 -1.91 -0.24
N LEU A 28 -7.57 -2.68 -0.53
CA LEU A 28 -6.53 -2.29 -1.49
C LEU A 28 -7.11 -2.04 -2.89
N GLU A 29 -7.98 -2.92 -3.38
CA GLU A 29 -8.65 -2.74 -4.68
C GLU A 29 -9.57 -1.52 -4.69
N ASP A 30 -10.34 -1.28 -3.63
CA ASP A 30 -11.20 -0.11 -3.52
C ASP A 30 -10.38 1.20 -3.49
N TRP A 31 -9.21 1.19 -2.84
CA TRP A 31 -8.28 2.31 -2.80
C TRP A 31 -7.57 2.53 -4.14
N GLU A 32 -7.07 1.46 -4.79
CA GLU A 32 -6.46 1.55 -6.12
C GLU A 32 -7.46 1.97 -7.20
N SER A 33 -8.73 1.59 -7.07
CA SER A 33 -9.80 1.93 -8.01
C SER A 33 -10.40 3.32 -7.78
N GLY A 34 -9.97 4.04 -6.74
CA GLY A 34 -10.53 5.35 -6.37
C GLY A 34 -11.98 5.29 -5.86
N LYS A 35 -12.52 4.10 -5.58
CA LYS A 35 -13.86 3.92 -5.00
C LYS A 35 -13.93 4.39 -3.56
N ARG A 36 -12.80 4.30 -2.85
CA ARG A 36 -12.67 4.73 -1.47
C ARG A 36 -11.32 5.41 -1.27
N ASN A 37 -11.31 6.58 -0.64
CA ASN A 37 -10.05 7.20 -0.24
C ASN A 37 -9.63 6.65 1.13
N PRO A 38 -8.38 6.18 1.28
CA PRO A 38 -7.82 5.88 2.59
C PRO A 38 -7.77 7.16 3.44
N PRO A 39 -7.87 7.03 4.78
CA PRO A 39 -7.58 8.15 5.67
C PRO A 39 -6.14 8.64 5.48
N ASN A 40 -5.90 9.95 5.62
CA ASN A 40 -4.57 10.55 5.44
C ASN A 40 -3.49 9.90 6.31
N TYR A 41 -3.80 9.59 7.58
CA TYR A 41 -2.85 8.95 8.48
C TYR A 41 -2.43 7.53 8.01
N VAL A 42 -3.32 6.81 7.33
CA VAL A 42 -3.03 5.47 6.79
C VAL A 42 -2.09 5.59 5.59
N LEU A 43 -2.30 6.60 4.74
CA LEU A 43 -1.41 6.90 3.62
C LEU A 43 -0.01 7.29 4.11
N GLU A 44 0.08 8.15 5.12
CA GLU A 44 1.37 8.55 5.69
C GLU A 44 2.11 7.36 6.33
N LEU A 45 1.40 6.51 7.07
CA LEU A 45 1.98 5.31 7.66
C LEU A 45 2.47 4.34 6.59
N LEU A 46 1.64 4.07 5.58
CA LEU A 46 2.01 3.20 4.46
C LEU A 46 3.19 3.78 3.69
N GLU A 47 3.20 5.07 3.41
CA GLU A 47 4.30 5.71 2.69
C GLU A 47 5.63 5.56 3.43
N ARG A 48 5.62 5.73 4.76
CA ARG A 48 6.81 5.54 5.58
C ARG A 48 7.30 4.10 5.57
N VAL A 49 6.40 3.14 5.85
CA VAL A 49 6.79 1.73 5.91
C VAL A 49 7.26 1.24 4.53
N VAL A 50 6.57 1.62 3.45
CA VAL A 50 6.98 1.29 2.07
C VAL A 50 8.37 1.83 1.74
N LYS A 51 8.70 3.05 2.17
CA LYS A 51 10.04 3.60 1.99
C LYS A 51 11.10 2.84 2.79
N GLU A 52 10.83 2.56 4.07
CA GLU A 52 11.74 1.78 4.92
C GLU A 52 11.97 0.37 4.36
N ASP A 53 10.94 -0.26 3.81
CA ASP A 53 11.00 -1.61 3.26
C ASP A 53 11.72 -1.62 1.90
N ALA A 54 11.55 -0.57 1.08
CA ALA A 54 12.31 -0.36 -0.15
C ALA A 54 13.79 -0.05 0.10
N GLU A 55 14.14 0.63 1.20
CA GLU A 55 15.54 0.85 1.60
C GLU A 55 16.20 -0.41 2.19
N ARG A 56 15.40 -1.37 2.67
CA ARG A 56 15.88 -2.64 3.21
C ARG A 56 16.07 -3.75 2.18
N SER A 57 15.51 -3.61 0.97
CA SER A 57 15.48 -4.66 -0.06
C SER A 57 16.58 -4.54 -1.12
#